data_AF-A0A2W6IT78-F1
#
_entry.id   AF-A0A2W6IT78-F1
#
_cell.length_a   1.000
_cell.length_b   1.000
_cell.length_c   1.000
_cell.angle_alpha   90.00
_cell.angle_beta   90.00
_cell.angle_gamma   90.00
#
_symmetry.space_group_name_H-M   'P 1'
#
loop_
_entity.id
_entity.type
_entity.pdbx_description
1 polymer ?
#
loop_
_entity_poly.entity_id
_entity_poly.type
_entity_poly.pdbx_seq_one_letter_code
_entity_poly.pdbx_strand_id
1 'polypeptide(L)'
;MYWLLFGQERISEAPADLRTLVIVKLAPESLRAFLRNCRDEAYQSLFAAERGGQLSEIKSEPAETVAFNATFVLMANTYEEGCLDFFHSSPFALADSQVSGKLAVEPVLRVSLPTALLVSLIQGLEELFESSGDSDEN
;
A
#
# COMPACT_ATOMS: atom_id res chain seq x y z
N MET A 1 -0.23 7.63 12.57
CA MET A 1 0.54 6.52 11.96
C MET A 1 -0.46 5.54 11.39
N TYR A 2 -0.26 5.08 10.16
CA TYR A 2 -1.24 4.32 9.38
C TYR A 2 -0.73 2.92 9.10
N TRP A 3 -1.60 1.91 9.15
CA TRP A 3 -1.21 0.52 8.99
C TRP A 3 -1.91 -0.09 7.78
N LEU A 4 -1.13 -0.71 6.91
CA LEU A 4 -1.62 -1.56 5.83
C LEU A 4 -1.38 -3.01 6.20
N LEU A 5 -2.40 -3.83 6.05
CA LEU A 5 -2.37 -5.24 6.44
C LEU A 5 -2.57 -6.10 5.20
N PHE A 6 -1.61 -7.00 4.96
CA PHE A 6 -1.64 -7.96 3.86
C PHE A 6 -1.59 -9.38 4.43
N GLY A 7 -2.69 -10.10 4.29
CA GLY A 7 -2.81 -11.48 4.77
C GLY A 7 -2.68 -12.49 3.64
N GLN A 8 -2.01 -13.62 3.91
CA GLN A 8 -2.07 -14.79 3.04
C GLN A 8 -2.96 -15.86 3.70
N GLU A 9 -3.96 -16.33 2.96
CA GLU A 9 -4.86 -17.38 3.43
C GLU A 9 -4.22 -18.78 3.34
N ARG A 10 -4.64 -19.68 4.21
CA ARG A 10 -4.32 -21.10 4.08
C ARG A 10 -5.11 -21.72 2.93
N ILE A 11 -4.50 -22.71 2.26
CA ILE A 11 -5.15 -23.50 1.20
C ILE A 11 -6.20 -24.48 1.78
N SER A 12 -6.28 -24.64 3.11
CA SER A 12 -7.16 -25.61 3.76
C SER A 12 -8.64 -25.25 3.68
N GLU A 13 -9.51 -26.27 3.67
CA GLU A 13 -10.98 -26.18 3.58
C GLU A 13 -11.67 -25.43 4.74
N ALA A 14 -10.94 -25.08 5.81
CA ALA A 14 -11.47 -24.29 6.91
C ALA A 14 -11.52 -22.79 6.53
N PRO A 15 -12.65 -22.09 6.73
CA PRO A 15 -12.79 -20.72 6.31
C PRO A 15 -11.84 -19.76 7.05
N ALA A 16 -11.18 -18.90 6.28
CA ALA A 16 -10.52 -17.66 6.69
C ALA A 16 -9.41 -17.76 7.76
N ASP A 17 -8.69 -18.87 7.84
CA ASP A 17 -7.50 -18.94 8.69
C ASP A 17 -6.30 -18.33 7.95
N LEU A 18 -5.86 -17.15 8.40
CA LEU A 18 -4.67 -16.50 7.87
C LEU A 18 -3.44 -17.31 8.24
N ARG A 19 -2.64 -17.67 7.24
CA ARG A 19 -1.34 -18.30 7.45
C ARG A 19 -0.34 -17.28 7.96
N THR A 20 -0.22 -16.17 7.24
CA THR A 20 0.75 -15.12 7.51
C THR A 20 0.08 -13.75 7.40
N LEU A 21 0.62 -12.79 8.14
CA LEU A 21 0.21 -11.40 8.08
C LEU A 21 1.44 -10.50 7.98
N VAL A 22 1.41 -9.58 7.02
CA VAL A 22 2.40 -8.52 6.90
C VAL A 22 1.73 -7.19 7.24
N ILE A 23 2.29 -6.51 8.23
CA ILE A 23 1.84 -5.19 8.69
C ILE A 23 2.86 -4.15 8.24
N VAL A 24 2.45 -3.28 7.31
CA VAL A 24 3.26 -2.15 6.86
C VAL A 24 2.81 -0.89 7.58
N LYS A 25 3.73 -0.28 8.32
CA LYS A 25 3.49 0.98 9.03
C LYS A 25 3.99 2.14 8.18
N LEU A 26 3.10 3.08 7.89
CA LEU A 26 3.37 4.31 7.15
C LEU A 26 3.28 5.52 8.09
N ALA A 27 4.27 6.40 7.96
CA ALA A 27 4.20 7.74 8.55
C ALA A 27 3.12 8.57 7.85
N PRO A 28 2.43 9.51 8.55
CA PRO A 28 1.42 10.37 7.94
C PRO A 28 1.91 11.10 6.69
N GLU A 29 3.14 11.59 6.69
CA GLU A 29 3.73 12.33 5.58
C GLU A 29 3.95 11.43 4.35
N SER A 30 4.37 10.18 4.58
CA SER A 30 4.51 9.17 3.52
C SER A 30 3.16 8.83 2.91
N LEU A 31 2.12 8.69 3.73
CA LEU A 31 0.77 8.42 3.25
C LEU A 31 0.21 9.63 2.47
N ARG A 32 0.38 10.85 2.98
CA ARG A 32 -0.02 12.08 2.26
C ARG A 32 0.64 12.16 0.89
N ALA A 33 1.95 11.93 0.81
CA ALA A 33 2.67 11.95 -0.45
C ALA A 33 2.17 10.87 -1.42
N PHE A 34 1.91 9.66 -0.93
CA PHE A 34 1.32 8.58 -1.71
C PHE A 34 -0.06 8.94 -2.26
N LEU A 35 -0.99 9.37 -1.40
CA LEU A 35 -2.35 9.74 -1.79
C LEU A 35 -2.37 10.91 -2.78
N ARG A 36 -1.50 11.91 -2.59
CA ARG A 36 -1.36 13.02 -3.55
C ARG A 36 -0.96 12.52 -4.94
N ASN A 37 -0.07 11.54 -5.03
CA ASN A 37 0.33 10.96 -6.32
C ASN A 37 -0.80 10.11 -6.95
N CYS A 38 -1.64 9.47 -6.14
CA CYS A 38 -2.83 8.75 -6.61
C CYS A 38 -3.92 9.69 -7.18
N ARG A 39 -3.83 10.99 -6.92
CA ARG A 39 -4.72 12.02 -7.49
C ARG A 39 -4.31 12.53 -8.86
N ASP A 40 -3.20 12.03 -9.42
CA ASP A 40 -2.83 12.31 -10.81
C ASP A 40 -3.93 11.83 -11.77
N GLU A 41 -4.21 12.60 -12.82
CA GLU A 41 -5.28 12.32 -13.80
C GLU A 41 -5.15 10.92 -14.42
N ALA A 42 -3.92 10.44 -14.63
CA ALA A 42 -3.67 9.10 -15.16
C ALA A 42 -4.25 8.02 -14.24
N TYR A 43 -4.07 8.15 -12.92
CA TYR A 43 -4.61 7.20 -11.95
C TYR A 43 -6.11 7.37 -11.74
N GLN A 44 -6.60 8.61 -11.72
CA GLN A 44 -8.03 8.89 -11.55
C GLN A 44 -8.89 8.29 -12.67
N SER A 45 -8.41 8.34 -13.91
CA SER A 45 -9.11 7.73 -15.04
C SER A 45 -9.25 6.20 -14.92
N LEU A 46 -8.25 5.54 -14.33
CA LEU A 46 -8.26 4.10 -14.07
C LEU A 46 -9.19 3.76 -12.90
N PHE A 47 -9.18 4.56 -11.83
CA PHE A 47 -10.06 4.37 -10.68
C PHE A 47 -11.53 4.59 -11.02
N ALA A 48 -11.84 5.50 -11.94
CA ALA A 48 -13.21 5.75 -12.39
C ALA A 48 -13.82 4.59 -13.18
N ALA A 49 -12.99 3.75 -13.82
CA ALA A 49 -13.43 2.62 -14.64
C ALA A 49 -13.68 1.35 -13.81
N GLU A 50 -13.02 1.22 -12.66
CA GLU A 50 -13.08 0.02 -11.82
C GLU A 50 -14.18 0.11 -10.77
N ARG A 51 -14.93 -0.99 -10.61
CA ARG A 51 -15.80 -1.16 -9.45
C ARG A 51 -14.91 -1.69 -8.32
N GLY A 52 -14.68 -0.87 -7.30
CA GLY A 52 -13.87 -1.24 -6.15
C GLY A 52 -14.22 -2.63 -5.59
N GLY A 53 -13.19 -3.36 -5.15
CA GLY A 53 -13.34 -4.67 -4.53
C GLY A 53 -13.71 -4.59 -3.05
N GLN A 54 -13.99 -5.74 -2.44
CA GLN A 54 -14.24 -5.82 -1.00
C GLN A 54 -12.93 -6.08 -0.26
N LEU A 55 -12.55 -5.17 0.64
CA LEU A 55 -11.46 -5.41 1.58
C LEU A 55 -11.94 -6.33 2.70
N SER A 56 -11.16 -7.37 3.00
CA SER A 56 -11.44 -8.29 4.09
C SER A 56 -11.03 -7.68 5.43
N GLU A 57 -11.90 -7.81 6.43
CA GLU A 57 -11.57 -7.44 7.80
C GLU A 57 -10.71 -8.54 8.45
N ILE A 58 -9.54 -8.16 8.98
CA ILE A 58 -8.65 -9.06 9.69
C ILE A 58 -8.95 -8.97 11.18
N LYS A 59 -9.58 -10.01 11.73
CA LYS A 59 -10.08 -10.05 13.11
C LYS A 59 -9.07 -10.55 14.14
N SER A 60 -8.05 -11.29 13.70
CA SER A 60 -7.04 -11.88 14.58
C SER A 60 -5.68 -11.91 13.89
N GLU A 61 -4.65 -11.60 14.66
CA GLU A 61 -3.26 -11.70 14.23
C GLU A 61 -2.80 -13.18 14.23
N PRO A 62 -2.36 -13.75 13.09
CA PRO A 62 -1.85 -15.12 13.04
C PRO A 62 -0.46 -15.22 13.69
N ALA A 63 -0.04 -16.44 14.00
CA ALA A 63 1.26 -16.70 14.63
C ALA A 63 2.45 -16.20 13.78
N GLU A 64 2.34 -16.27 12.45
CA GLU A 64 3.36 -15.80 11.52
C GLU A 64 3.04 -14.36 11.08
N THR A 65 3.26 -13.41 11.99
CA THR A 65 3.08 -11.98 11.72
C THR A 65 4.41 -11.23 11.69
N VAL A 66 4.60 -10.40 10.67
CA VAL A 66 5.77 -9.53 10.52
C VAL A 66 5.30 -8.08 10.37
N ALA A 67 5.87 -7.19 11.16
CA ALA A 67 5.60 -5.75 11.07
C ALA A 67 6.87 -4.96 10.76
N PHE A 68 6.79 -4.01 9.82
CA PHE A 68 7.90 -3.11 9.51
C PHE A 68 7.42 -1.72 9.13
N ASN A 69 8.32 -0.74 9.20
CA ASN A 69 8.05 0.62 8.76
C ASN A 69 8.49 0.78 7.30
N ALA A 70 7.60 1.27 6.45
CA ALA A 70 7.96 1.69 5.10
C ALA A 70 8.03 3.23 5.06
N THR A 71 9.07 3.75 4.41
CA THR A 71 9.25 5.19 4.22
C THR A 71 8.55 5.67 2.95
N PHE A 72 8.39 4.78 1.98
CA PHE A 72 7.89 5.09 0.65
C PHE A 72 7.17 3.88 0.04
N VAL A 73 6.16 4.19 -0.77
CA VAL A 73 5.35 3.23 -1.52
C VAL A 73 5.33 3.65 -2.98
N LEU A 74 5.74 2.74 -3.88
CA LEU A 74 5.48 2.87 -5.31
C LEU A 74 4.25 2.07 -5.67
N MET A 75 3.46 2.65 -6.55
CA MET A 75 2.36 1.95 -7.20
C MET A 75 2.64 1.87 -8.68
N ALA A 76 2.55 0.67 -9.22
CA ALA A 76 2.43 0.43 -10.64
C ALA A 76 1.13 -0.32 -10.87
N ASN A 77 0.45 -0.07 -11.97
CA ASN A 77 -0.74 -0.82 -12.31
C ASN A 77 -0.80 -1.11 -13.81
N THR A 78 -1.60 -2.12 -14.10
CA THR A 78 -2.15 -2.43 -15.41
C THR A 78 -3.67 -2.38 -15.26
N TYR A 79 -4.41 -2.66 -16.33
CA TYR A 79 -5.87 -2.68 -16.24
C TYR A 79 -6.37 -3.68 -15.17
N GLU A 80 -5.81 -4.89 -15.11
CA GLU A 80 -6.32 -5.97 -14.26
C GLU A 80 -5.57 -6.11 -12.92
N GLU A 81 -4.28 -5.77 -12.89
CA GLU A 81 -3.43 -5.94 -11.71
C GLU A 81 -2.73 -4.66 -11.30
N GLY A 82 -2.77 -4.39 -10.00
CA GLY A 82 -1.96 -3.40 -9.31
C GLY A 82 -0.78 -4.04 -8.56
N CYS A 83 0.26 -3.26 -8.38
CA CYS A 83 1.48 -3.63 -7.67
C CYS A 83 1.87 -2.49 -6.72
N LEU A 84 2.05 -2.82 -5.44
CA LEU A 84 2.56 -1.92 -4.42
C LEU A 84 3.94 -2.38 -3.95
N ASP A 85 4.93 -1.52 -4.13
CA ASP A 85 6.30 -1.74 -3.70
C ASP A 85 6.61 -0.87 -2.49
N PHE A 86 6.97 -1.51 -1.38
CA PHE A 86 7.32 -0.85 -0.14
C PHE A 86 8.82 -0.82 0.05
N PHE A 87 9.36 0.34 0.41
CA PHE A 87 10.79 0.54 0.58
C PHE A 87 11.12 0.91 2.02
N HIS A 88 12.23 0.36 2.49
CA HIS A 88 12.88 0.76 3.74
C HIS A 88 14.16 1.52 3.42
N SER A 89 14.02 2.70 2.81
CA SER A 89 15.13 3.53 2.37
C SER A 89 14.91 5.00 2.72
N SER A 90 15.99 5.71 2.99
CA SER A 90 15.92 7.17 3.13
C SER A 90 15.56 7.80 1.77
N PRO A 91 14.57 8.71 1.69
CA PRO A 91 14.28 9.46 0.46
C PRO A 91 15.52 10.16 -0.13
N PHE A 92 16.47 10.56 0.73
CA PHE A 92 17.75 11.14 0.31
C PHE A 92 18.66 10.12 -0.37
N ALA A 93 18.71 8.88 0.13
CA ALA A 93 19.45 7.81 -0.50
C ALA A 93 18.86 7.44 -1.88
N LEU A 94 17.54 7.56 -2.04
CA LEU A 94 16.86 7.40 -3.34
C LEU A 94 17.23 8.53 -4.31
N ALA A 95 17.19 9.78 -3.86
CA ALA A 95 17.59 10.93 -4.69
C ALA A 95 19.05 10.81 -5.15
N ASP A 96 19.97 10.44 -4.26
CA ASP A 96 21.37 10.21 -4.60
C ASP A 96 21.58 9.00 -5.52
N SER A 97 20.75 7.97 -5.39
CA SER A 97 20.77 6.80 -6.28
C SER A 97 20.35 7.16 -7.71
N GLN A 98 19.35 8.03 -7.87
CA GLN A 98 18.91 8.52 -9.18
C GLN A 98 19.99 9.35 -9.87
N VAL A 99 20.71 10.20 -9.11
CA VAL A 99 21.79 11.03 -9.66
C VAL A 99 23.02 10.18 -10.02
N SER A 100 23.37 9.21 -9.18
CA SER A 100 24.58 8.40 -9.37
C SER A 100 24.42 7.25 -10.36
N GLY A 101 23.19 6.78 -10.60
CA GLY A 101 22.88 5.63 -11.46
C GLY A 101 23.48 4.30 -10.98
N LYS A 102 23.98 4.25 -9.73
CA LYS A 102 24.83 3.16 -9.22
C LYS A 102 24.20 2.33 -8.11
N LEU A 103 22.95 2.62 -7.73
CA LEU A 103 22.24 1.92 -6.67
C LEU A 103 20.91 1.41 -7.23
N ALA A 104 20.79 0.08 -7.34
CA ALA A 104 19.52 -0.57 -7.53
C ALA A 104 18.80 -0.58 -6.18
N VAL A 105 17.68 0.14 -6.10
CA VAL A 105 16.84 0.16 -4.92
C VAL A 105 15.81 -0.96 -5.10
N GLU A 106 15.90 -1.98 -4.25
CA GLU A 106 14.95 -3.09 -4.25
C GLU A 106 13.88 -2.86 -3.18
N PRO A 107 12.60 -3.17 -3.47
CA PRO A 107 11.55 -3.13 -2.46
C PRO A 107 11.77 -4.21 -1.40
N VAL A 108 11.45 -3.88 -0.16
CA VAL A 108 11.45 -4.86 0.94
C VAL A 108 10.21 -5.74 0.93
N LEU A 109 9.13 -5.26 0.31
CA LEU A 109 7.89 -6.00 0.09
C LEU A 109 7.28 -5.53 -1.23
N ARG A 110 6.88 -6.48 -2.07
CA ARG A 110 6.02 -6.26 -3.24
C ARG A 110 4.69 -6.97 -3.02
N VAL A 111 3.59 -6.25 -3.19
CA VAL A 111 2.23 -6.80 -3.11
C VAL A 111 1.56 -6.62 -4.47
N SER A 112 1.29 -7.73 -5.13
CA SER A 112 0.42 -7.77 -6.32
C SER A 112 -1.02 -8.04 -5.88
N LEU A 113 -1.95 -7.25 -6.41
CA LEU A 113 -3.38 -7.38 -6.09
C LEU A 113 -4.23 -6.97 -7.30
N PRO A 114 -5.45 -7.50 -7.44
CA PRO A 114 -6.40 -7.02 -8.44
C PRO A 114 -6.60 -5.51 -8.34
N THR A 115 -6.70 -4.82 -9.49
CA THR A 115 -6.88 -3.36 -9.53
C THR A 115 -8.08 -2.92 -8.68
N ALA A 116 -9.18 -3.67 -8.70
CA ALA A 116 -10.35 -3.40 -7.87
C ALA A 116 -10.03 -3.33 -6.36
N LEU A 117 -9.17 -4.22 -5.84
CA LEU A 117 -8.75 -4.17 -4.43
C LEU A 117 -7.81 -3.00 -4.16
N LEU A 118 -6.95 -2.64 -5.13
CA LEU A 118 -6.08 -1.47 -5.04
C LEU A 118 -6.90 -0.18 -4.95
N VAL A 119 -7.95 -0.04 -5.77
CA VAL A 119 -8.88 1.10 -5.71
C VAL A 119 -9.51 1.21 -4.32
N SER A 120 -10.06 0.11 -3.80
CA SER A 120 -10.71 0.11 -2.48
C SER A 120 -9.72 0.38 -1.34
N LEU A 121 -8.46 -0.08 -1.47
CA LEU A 121 -7.40 0.21 -0.51
C LEU A 121 -7.07 1.71 -0.49
N ILE A 122 -6.97 2.35 -1.65
CA ILE A 122 -6.71 3.79 -1.75
C ILE A 122 -7.88 4.59 -1.18
N GLN A 123 -9.11 4.25 -1.54
CA GLN A 123 -10.32 4.90 -1.00
C GLN A 123 -10.38 4.78 0.53
N GLY A 124 -10.16 3.58 1.07
CA GLY A 124 -10.13 3.37 2.52
C GLY A 124 -9.02 4.14 3.22
N LEU A 125 -7.86 4.31 2.57
CA LEU A 125 -6.78 5.14 3.07
C LEU A 125 -7.13 6.64 3.06
N GLU A 126 -7.80 7.13 2.01
CA GLU A 126 -8.27 8.53 1.94
C GLU A 126 -9.28 8.82 3.05
N GLU A 127 -10.30 7.96 3.19
CA GLU A 127 -11.31 8.08 4.26
C GLU A 127 -10.67 8.06 5.65
N LEU A 128 -9.72 7.15 5.87
CA LEU A 128 -8.99 7.06 7.14
C LEU A 128 -8.20 8.33 7.41
N PHE A 129 -7.47 8.83 6.40
CA PHE A 129 -6.63 10.03 6.50
C PHE A 129 -7.44 11.30 6.77
N GLU A 130 -8.58 11.46 6.10
CA GLU A 130 -9.53 12.56 6.32
C GLU A 130 -10.15 12.49 7.73
N SER A 131 -10.55 11.30 8.19
CA SER A 131 -11.15 11.11 9.51
C SER A 131 -10.22 11.47 10.67
N SER A 132 -8.90 11.33 10.48
CA SER A 132 -7.87 11.67 11.47
C SER A 132 -7.59 13.17 11.61
N GLY A 133 -8.15 14.02 10.74
CA GLY A 133 -7.83 15.45 10.71
C GLY A 133 -6.41 15.76 10.19
N ASP A 134 -5.74 14.77 9.60
CA ASP A 134 -4.42 14.93 8.96
C ASP A 134 -4.54 15.46 7.51
N SER A 135 -5.76 15.63 7.01
CA SER A 135 -6.12 16.24 5.73
C SER A 135 -5.93 17.76 5.77
N ASP A 136 -4.82 18.20 5.17
CA ASP A 136 -4.43 19.57 4.80
C ASP A 136 -5.13 20.73 5.56
N GLU A 137 -4.48 21.19 6.63
CA GLU A 137 -4.40 22.63 6.88
C GLU A 137 -3.53 23.26 5.77
N ASN A 138 -4.19 23.82 4.75
CA ASN A 138 -3.73 24.62 3.60
C ASN A 138 -3.04 23.92 2.42
#